data_AF-A0A0R2FMW8-F1
#
_entry.id   AF-A0A0R2FMW8-F1
#
_cell.length_a   1.000
_cell.length_b   1.000
_cell.length_c   1.000
_cell.angle_alpha   90.00
_cell.angle_beta   90.00
_cell.angle_gamma   90.00
#
_symmetry.space_group_name_H-M   'P 1'
#
loop_
_entity.id
_entity.type
_entity.pdbx_description
1 polymer ?
#
loop_
_entity_poly.entity_id
_entity_poly.type
_entity_poly.pdbx_seq_one_letter_code
_entity_poly.pdbx_strand_id
1 'polypeptide(L)'
;MLKQNKASVLLTSVLLLSTSLLLIGAIQIIYQQRLHTYQLLKDHYQAEVLYHIGRTEKKTRLTTSLGTVVAAPADQYEITLKNGYQITLPNTSAE
;
A
#
# COMPACT_ATOMS: atom_id res chain seq x y z
N MET A 1 -0.28 -59.06 1.47
CA MET A 1 -0.14 -57.80 2.22
C MET A 1 0.12 -56.60 1.28
N LEU A 2 -0.82 -56.25 0.39
CA LEU A 2 -0.61 -55.21 -0.65
C LEU A 2 -1.53 -53.98 -0.52
N LYS A 3 -2.50 -53.98 0.41
CA LYS A 3 -3.49 -52.88 0.57
C LYS A 3 -3.00 -51.75 1.48
N GLN A 4 -2.17 -52.04 2.49
CA GLN A 4 -1.71 -51.03 3.46
C GLN A 4 -0.80 -49.97 2.82
N ASN A 5 0.05 -50.34 1.86
CA ASN A 5 0.95 -49.39 1.21
C ASN A 5 0.21 -48.35 0.34
N LYS A 6 -0.93 -48.70 -0.27
CA LYS A 6 -1.68 -47.78 -1.14
C LYS A 6 -2.42 -46.70 -0.34
N ALA A 7 -3.01 -47.07 0.80
CA ALA A 7 -3.71 -46.15 1.68
C ALA A 7 -2.75 -45.14 2.34
N SER A 8 -1.57 -45.60 2.79
CA SER A 8 -0.55 -44.73 3.37
C SER A 8 0.02 -43.76 2.34
N VAL A 9 0.24 -44.19 1.09
CA VAL A 9 0.71 -43.32 0.00
C VAL A 9 -0.35 -42.27 -0.38
N LEU A 10 -1.63 -42.62 -0.39
CA LEU A 10 -2.71 -41.65 -0.61
C LEU A 10 -2.79 -40.63 0.53
N LEU A 11 -2.69 -41.08 1.78
CA LEU A 11 -2.74 -40.20 2.95
C LEU A 11 -1.57 -39.21 2.94
N THR A 12 -0.34 -39.67 2.69
CA THR A 12 0.83 -38.78 2.60
C THR A 12 0.72 -37.81 1.42
N SER A 13 0.20 -38.25 0.28
CA SER A 13 -0.02 -37.37 -0.89
C SER A 13 -1.04 -36.27 -0.58
N VAL A 14 -2.14 -36.61 0.08
CA VAL A 14 -3.15 -35.62 0.51
C VAL A 14 -2.55 -34.66 1.52
N LEU A 15 -1.75 -35.16 2.47
CA LEU A 15 -1.08 -34.33 3.46
C LEU A 15 -0.12 -33.33 2.79
N LEU A 16 0.69 -33.80 1.83
CA LEU A 16 1.62 -32.97 1.05
C LEU A 16 0.89 -31.94 0.19
N LEU A 17 -0.24 -32.30 -0.40
CA LEU A 17 -1.06 -31.36 -1.18
C LEU A 17 -1.64 -30.27 -0.28
N SER A 18 -2.12 -30.65 0.90
CA SER A 18 -2.71 -29.75 1.89
C SER A 18 -1.68 -28.76 2.42
N THR A 19 -0.47 -29.22 2.75
CA THR A 19 0.61 -28.34 3.21
C THR A 19 1.10 -27.40 2.11
N SER A 20 1.13 -27.87 0.86
CA SER A 20 1.48 -27.03 -0.30
C SER A 20 0.46 -25.91 -0.53
N LEU A 21 -0.83 -26.21 -0.39
CA LEU A 21 -1.90 -25.20 -0.49
C LEU A 21 -1.83 -24.17 0.64
N LEU A 22 -1.53 -24.59 1.87
CA LEU A 22 -1.33 -23.69 3.00
C LEU A 22 -0.12 -22.76 2.79
N LEU A 23 0.98 -23.29 2.24
CA LEU A 23 2.16 -22.50 1.88
C LEU A 23 1.84 -21.44 0.83
N ILE A 24 1.13 -21.81 -0.25
CA ILE A 24 0.71 -20.87 -1.29
C ILE A 24 -0.19 -19.78 -0.69
N GLY A 25 -1.15 -20.16 0.16
CA GLY A 25 -2.03 -19.21 0.84
C GLY A 25 -1.26 -18.21 1.71
N ALA A 26 -0.29 -18.68 2.49
CA ALA A 26 0.55 -17.81 3.31
C ALA A 26 1.38 -16.82 2.47
N ILE A 27 1.98 -17.29 1.37
CA ILE A 27 2.76 -16.44 0.45
C ILE A 27 1.85 -15.39 -0.20
N GLN A 28 0.64 -15.77 -0.62
CA GLN A 28 -0.33 -14.87 -1.22
C GLN A 28 -0.69 -13.74 -0.24
N ILE A 29 -0.96 -14.06 1.04
CA ILE A 29 -1.30 -13.06 2.06
C ILE A 29 -0.13 -12.10 2.27
N ILE A 30 1.09 -12.61 2.44
CA ILE A 30 2.30 -11.77 2.62
C ILE A 30 2.51 -10.86 1.41
N TYR A 31 2.32 -11.39 0.20
CA TYR A 31 2.45 -10.62 -1.02
C TYR A 31 1.43 -9.48 -1.10
N GLN A 32 0.15 -9.77 -0.81
CA GLN A 32 -0.91 -8.77 -0.80
C GLN A 32 -0.66 -7.69 0.28
N GLN A 33 -0.20 -8.10 1.47
CA GLN A 33 0.14 -7.16 2.53
C GLN A 33 1.29 -6.24 2.11
N ARG A 34 2.36 -6.79 1.53
CA ARG A 34 3.47 -5.99 1.00
C ARG A 34 2.99 -5.04 -0.08
N LEU A 35 2.21 -5.52 -1.05
CA LEU A 35 1.68 -4.70 -2.13
C LEU A 35 0.88 -3.51 -1.59
N HIS A 36 0.02 -3.73 -0.60
CA HIS A 36 -0.74 -2.67 0.05
C HIS A 36 0.17 -1.65 0.76
N THR A 37 1.17 -2.11 1.51
CA THR A 37 2.15 -1.22 2.14
C THR A 37 2.93 -0.40 1.11
N TYR A 38 3.34 -1.00 0.00
CA TYR A 38 4.02 -0.28 -1.08
C TYR A 38 3.13 0.77 -1.72
N GLN A 39 1.85 0.47 -1.93
CA GLN A 39 0.88 1.44 -2.47
C GLN A 39 0.71 2.63 -1.52
N LEU A 40 0.49 2.38 -0.23
CA LEU A 40 0.37 3.43 0.78
C LEU A 40 1.62 4.31 0.84
N LEU A 41 2.81 3.69 0.82
CA LEU A 41 4.08 4.43 0.85
C LEU A 41 4.26 5.29 -0.40
N LYS A 42 3.97 4.73 -1.58
CA LYS A 42 4.02 5.46 -2.85
C LYS A 42 3.07 6.66 -2.84
N ASP A 43 1.84 6.46 -2.37
CA ASP A 43 0.82 7.52 -2.31
C ASP A 43 1.24 8.61 -1.32
N HIS A 44 1.78 8.24 -0.16
CA HIS A 44 2.33 9.19 0.79
C HIS A 44 3.44 10.05 0.17
N TYR A 45 4.42 9.44 -0.51
CA TYR A 45 5.49 10.17 -1.20
C TYR A 45 4.96 11.07 -2.32
N GLN A 46 3.97 10.64 -3.09
CA GLN A 46 3.35 11.49 -4.11
C GLN A 46 2.66 12.70 -3.49
N ALA A 47 2.00 12.53 -2.34
CA ALA A 47 1.38 13.63 -1.62
C ALA A 47 2.43 14.61 -1.06
N GLU A 48 3.55 14.11 -0.51
CA GLU A 48 4.66 14.96 -0.05
C GLU A 48 5.30 15.75 -1.19
N VAL A 49 5.51 15.14 -2.36
CA VAL A 49 6.05 15.85 -3.54
C VAL A 49 5.12 17.00 -3.93
N LEU A 50 3.80 16.76 -3.96
CA LEU A 50 2.84 17.81 -4.25
C LEU A 50 2.83 18.91 -3.19
N TYR A 51 2.93 18.54 -1.92
CA TYR A 51 3.09 19.48 -0.81
C TYR A 51 4.33 20.36 -1.01
N HIS A 52 5.49 19.77 -1.31
CA HIS A 52 6.73 20.53 -1.53
C HIS A 52 6.63 21.47 -2.71
N ILE A 53 5.98 21.06 -3.82
CA ILE A 53 5.76 21.94 -4.98
C ILE A 53 4.80 23.08 -4.61
N GLY A 54 3.64 22.76 -4.02
CA GLY A 54 2.64 23.75 -3.62
C GLY A 54 3.20 24.79 -2.64
N ARG A 55 4.00 24.32 -1.68
CA ARG A 55 4.69 25.16 -0.70
C ARG A 55 5.80 26.00 -1.31
N THR A 56 6.67 25.42 -2.14
CA THR A 56 7.77 26.15 -2.79
C THR A 56 7.24 27.26 -3.69
N GLU A 57 6.17 26.98 -4.43
CA GLU A 57 5.52 27.96 -5.30
C GLU A 57 4.57 28.91 -4.55
N LYS A 58 4.39 28.73 -3.23
CA LYS A 58 3.46 29.48 -2.36
C LYS A 58 2.05 29.58 -2.96
N LYS A 59 1.60 28.51 -3.63
CA LYS A 59 0.30 28.49 -4.30
C LYS A 59 -0.80 28.17 -3.30
N THR A 60 -1.83 29.01 -3.28
CA THR A 60 -3.07 28.75 -2.53
C THR A 60 -3.81 27.53 -3.06
N ARG A 61 -3.62 27.19 -4.34
CA ARG A 61 -4.13 25.97 -4.96
C ARG A 61 -3.22 25.53 -6.11
N LEU A 62 -2.86 24.26 -6.14
CA LEU A 62 -2.12 23.62 -7.23
C LEU A 62 -2.82 22.32 -7.61
N THR A 63 -3.20 22.18 -8.89
CA THR A 63 -3.75 20.93 -9.42
C THR A 63 -2.80 20.37 -10.46
N THR A 64 -2.42 19.11 -10.31
CA THR A 64 -1.48 18.39 -11.17
C THR A 64 -2.10 17.10 -11.71
N SER A 65 -1.33 16.37 -12.53
CA SER A 65 -1.70 15.02 -12.96
C SER A 65 -1.79 14.02 -11.80
N LEU A 66 -1.14 14.26 -10.66
CA LEU A 66 -1.10 13.38 -9.49
C LEU A 66 -2.22 13.68 -8.48
N GLY A 67 -2.62 14.95 -8.34
CA GLY A 67 -3.57 15.36 -7.33
C GLY A 67 -3.72 16.88 -7.23
N THR A 68 -4.40 17.32 -6.18
CA THR A 68 -4.59 18.73 -5.85
C THR A 68 -4.02 19.03 -4.48
N VAL A 69 -3.43 20.20 -4.34
CA VAL A 69 -3.00 20.80 -3.08
C VAL A 69 -3.77 22.10 -2.90
N VAL A 70 -4.30 22.33 -1.71
CA VAL A 70 -5.01 23.55 -1.34
C VAL A 70 -4.42 24.07 -0.02
N ALA A 71 -4.07 25.34 0.03
CA ALA A 71 -3.72 25.99 1.28
C ALA A 71 -5.00 26.13 2.12
N ALA A 72 -5.00 25.50 3.28
CA ALA A 72 -6.10 25.54 4.23
C ALA A 72 -5.87 26.61 5.31
N PRO A 73 -6.93 27.08 5.98
CA PRO A 73 -6.81 27.93 7.17
C PRO A 73 -5.93 27.26 8.23
N ALA A 74 -5.27 28.06 9.08
CA ALA A 74 -4.35 27.62 10.13
C ALA A 74 -2.98 27.08 9.65
N ASP A 75 -2.40 27.69 8.61
CA ASP A 75 -1.05 27.36 8.13
C ASP A 75 -0.90 25.87 7.80
N GLN A 76 -1.78 25.36 6.94
CA GLN A 76 -1.78 23.97 6.53
C GLN A 76 -1.98 23.85 5.02
N TYR A 77 -1.55 22.72 4.46
CA TYR A 77 -1.84 22.33 3.09
C TYR A 77 -2.60 21.01 3.11
N GLU A 78 -3.79 21.02 2.52
CA GLU A 78 -4.58 19.83 2.25
C GLU A 78 -4.17 19.27 0.88
N ILE A 79 -3.69 18.02 0.87
CA ILE A 79 -3.30 17.32 -0.35
C ILE A 79 -4.29 16.18 -0.59
N THR A 80 -4.87 16.16 -1.79
CA THR A 80 -5.77 15.11 -2.27
C THR A 80 -5.22 14.53 -3.56
N LEU A 81 -4.79 13.27 -3.55
CA LEU A 81 -4.38 12.54 -4.74
C LEU A 81 -5.59 12.06 -5.55
N LYS A 82 -5.38 11.80 -6.85
CA LYS A 82 -6.45 11.31 -7.74
C LYS A 82 -7.04 9.96 -7.36
N ASN A 83 -6.26 9.14 -6.66
CA ASN A 83 -6.73 7.86 -6.13
C ASN A 83 -7.58 8.00 -4.85
N GLY A 84 -7.82 9.23 -4.38
CA GLY A 84 -8.59 9.52 -3.18
C GLY A 84 -7.78 9.56 -1.88
N TYR A 85 -6.46 9.33 -1.93
CA TYR A 85 -5.60 9.48 -0.76
C TYR A 85 -5.54 10.96 -0.33
N GLN A 86 -5.76 11.22 0.96
CA GLN A 86 -5.82 12.56 1.52
C GLN A 86 -4.88 12.67 2.73
N ILE A 87 -4.13 13.77 2.79
CA ILE A 87 -3.27 14.10 3.93
C ILE A 87 -3.25 15.62 4.12
N THR A 88 -3.21 16.05 5.37
CA THR A 88 -3.03 17.46 5.74
C THR A 88 -1.65 17.61 6.36
N LEU A 89 -0.82 18.48 5.75
CA LEU A 89 0.53 18.74 6.21
C LEU A 89 0.65 20.19 6.69
N PRO A 90 1.38 20.45 7.79
CA PRO A 90 1.55 21.81 8.30
C PRO A 90 2.41 22.64 7.35
N ASN A 91 2.14 23.95 7.31
CA ASN A 91 2.98 24.98 6.72
C ASN A 91 4.09 25.41 7.71
N THR A 92 4.60 24.47 8.51
CA THR A 92 5.74 24.73 9.37
C THR A 92 7.03 24.53 8.58
N SER A 93 7.91 25.51 8.68
CA SER A 93 9.33 25.38 8.31
C SER A 93 9.89 24.08 8.91
N ALA A 94 10.30 23.12 8.07
CA ALA A 94 11.35 22.23 8.51
C ALA A 94 12.58 23.14 8.62
N GLU A 95 12.95 23.48 9.85
CA GLU A 95 14.27 24.04 10.16
C GLU A 95 15.37 23.10 9.66
#